data_AF-A0A412KGL9-F1
#
_entry.id   AF-A0A412KGL9-F1
#
_cell.length_a   1.000
_cell.length_b   1.000
_cell.length_c   1.000
_cell.angle_alpha   90.00
_cell.angle_beta   90.00
_cell.angle_gamma   90.00
#
_symmetry.space_group_name_H-M   'P 1'
#
loop_
_entity.id
_entity.type
_entity.pdbx_description
1 polymer ?
#
loop_
_entity_poly.entity_id
_entity_poly.type
_entity_poly.pdbx_seq_one_letter_code
_entity_poly.pdbx_strand_id
1 'polypeptide(L)'
;MYECGFGDCFRLREASQVDLYVDFGIHSSSWAGKDKIKRFDNVIADMNEKKDFLLTHYHDDHFNGAIYMAATTTHRFKEVYISDVWNMPGSVYVTLLTLLRGIFTKSVILGENTIIDFLENICTRCGRIHFISRGVNFHNGQYIALWPEKNYVARKAQRMFEKLQVEVGKSNLEEIERIANRLNEIVIDLANDNDGISKNYEVQFNELRKEYLAVQKIEEK
;
A
#
# COMPACT_ATOMS: atom_id res chain seq x y z
N MET A 1 11.43 3.33 -17.77
CA MET A 1 10.98 4.21 -16.68
C MET A 1 9.95 5.16 -17.25
N TYR A 2 8.81 5.30 -16.60
CA TYR A 2 7.78 6.25 -17.04
C TYR A 2 8.02 7.62 -16.41
N GLU A 3 7.49 8.66 -17.03
CA GLU A 3 7.62 10.03 -16.53
C GLU A 3 6.53 10.30 -15.48
N CYS A 4 6.94 10.30 -14.21
CA CYS A 4 6.05 10.48 -13.06
C CYS A 4 6.17 11.86 -12.38
N GLY A 5 7.22 12.64 -12.68
CA GLY A 5 7.54 13.85 -11.90
C GLY A 5 8.08 13.48 -10.52
N PHE A 6 7.20 13.42 -9.52
CA PHE A 6 7.47 12.87 -8.17
C PHE A 6 6.65 11.61 -7.96
N GLY A 7 7.33 10.55 -7.50
CA GLY A 7 6.84 9.16 -7.50
C GLY A 7 7.58 8.30 -8.51
N ASP A 8 7.33 6.99 -8.47
CA ASP A 8 8.03 5.99 -9.27
C ASP A 8 7.08 5.11 -10.09
N CYS A 9 7.53 4.76 -11.30
CA CYS A 9 6.93 3.69 -12.10
C CYS A 9 7.92 3.16 -13.13
N PHE A 10 8.21 1.86 -13.03
CA PHE A 10 9.09 1.14 -13.95
C PHE A 10 8.38 -0.08 -14.51
N ARG A 11 8.75 -0.45 -15.73
CA ARG A 11 8.39 -1.73 -16.34
C ARG A 11 9.68 -2.50 -16.57
N LEU A 12 9.82 -3.63 -15.89
CA LEU A 12 10.87 -4.61 -16.14
C LEU A 12 10.33 -5.62 -17.14
N ARG A 13 11.09 -5.84 -18.22
CA ARG A 13 10.73 -6.74 -19.31
C ARG A 13 11.89 -7.67 -19.60
N GLU A 14 11.57 -8.95 -19.63
CA GLU A 14 12.48 -10.01 -20.05
C GLU A 14 11.76 -10.83 -21.13
N ALA A 15 12.48 -11.31 -22.14
CA ALA A 15 11.87 -12.08 -23.22
C ALA A 15 11.15 -13.31 -22.65
N SER A 16 9.91 -13.55 -23.09
CA SER A 16 9.08 -14.69 -22.66
C SER A 16 8.66 -14.69 -21.19
N GLN A 17 8.85 -13.57 -20.47
CA GLN A 17 8.38 -13.40 -19.09
C GLN A 17 7.20 -12.44 -19.03
N VAL A 18 6.40 -12.56 -17.96
CA VAL A 18 5.36 -11.58 -17.66
C VAL A 18 6.05 -10.27 -17.28
N ASP A 19 5.53 -9.13 -17.72
CA ASP A 19 6.12 -7.86 -17.33
C ASP A 19 5.88 -7.59 -15.85
N LEU A 20 6.91 -7.09 -15.17
CA LEU A 20 6.81 -6.63 -13.79
C LEU A 20 6.76 -5.10 -13.76
N TYR A 21 5.65 -4.56 -13.28
CA TYR A 21 5.53 -3.13 -12.99
C TYR A 21 6.03 -2.88 -11.55
N VAL A 22 7.08 -2.09 -11.42
CA VAL A 22 7.65 -1.71 -10.11
C VAL A 22 7.20 -0.30 -9.80
N ASP A 23 6.40 -0.18 -8.76
CA ASP A 23 5.60 0.99 -8.42
C ASP A 23 4.71 1.46 -9.57
N PHE A 24 3.68 2.20 -9.20
CA PHE A 24 2.81 2.87 -10.15
C PHE A 24 2.21 4.06 -9.45
N GLY A 25 3.01 5.09 -9.24
CA GLY A 25 2.55 6.28 -8.55
C GLY A 25 3.10 7.57 -9.15
N ILE A 26 2.23 8.57 -9.07
CA ILE A 26 2.46 9.96 -9.40
C ILE A 26 1.84 10.72 -8.25
N HIS A 27 2.64 11.50 -7.53
CA HIS A 27 2.15 12.26 -6.40
C HIS A 27 1.19 13.37 -6.85
N SER A 28 0.24 13.70 -5.97
CA SER A 28 -0.77 14.73 -6.20
C SER A 28 -0.15 16.10 -6.51
N SER A 29 0.96 16.43 -5.84
CA SER A 29 1.69 17.69 -6.01
C SER A 29 2.53 17.75 -7.29
N SER A 30 2.87 16.59 -7.89
CA SER A 30 3.62 16.56 -9.14
C SER A 30 2.84 17.32 -10.17
N TRP A 31 1.63 16.84 -10.49
CA TRP A 31 0.80 17.39 -11.56
C TRP A 31 -0.68 17.34 -11.19
N ALA A 32 -1.43 18.34 -11.66
CA ALA A 32 -2.85 18.49 -11.37
C ALA A 32 -3.74 18.13 -12.57
N GLY A 33 -4.98 17.75 -12.28
CA GLY A 33 -6.05 17.60 -13.29
C GLY A 33 -5.70 16.65 -14.43
N LYS A 34 -5.84 17.15 -15.67
CA LYS A 34 -5.77 16.35 -16.91
C LYS A 34 -4.38 15.78 -17.19
N ASP A 35 -3.31 16.46 -16.79
CA ASP A 35 -1.96 16.03 -17.11
C ASP A 35 -1.57 14.78 -16.32
N LYS A 36 -1.98 14.72 -15.03
CA LYS A 36 -1.82 13.53 -14.19
C LYS A 36 -2.58 12.33 -14.77
N ILE A 37 -3.85 12.55 -15.11
CA ILE A 37 -4.72 11.54 -15.75
C ILE A 37 -4.06 10.99 -17.01
N LYS A 38 -3.59 11.88 -17.90
CA LYS A 38 -2.93 11.50 -19.14
C LYS A 38 -1.71 10.62 -18.92
N ARG A 39 -0.95 10.79 -17.84
CA ARG A 39 0.19 9.92 -17.57
C ARG A 39 -0.18 8.56 -17.05
N PHE A 40 -1.14 8.49 -16.13
CA PHE A 40 -1.66 7.18 -15.75
C PHE A 40 -2.20 6.45 -16.98
N ASP A 41 -2.96 7.13 -17.83
CA ASP A 41 -3.47 6.56 -19.08
C ASP A 41 -2.34 6.13 -20.03
N ASN A 42 -1.26 6.92 -20.15
CA ASN A 42 -0.11 6.55 -20.97
C ASN A 42 0.60 5.29 -20.46
N VAL A 43 0.77 5.14 -19.14
CA VAL A 43 1.34 3.91 -18.56
C VAL A 43 0.41 2.73 -18.84
N ILE A 44 -0.89 2.90 -18.60
CA ILE A 44 -1.91 1.85 -18.79
C ILE A 44 -1.98 1.42 -20.26
N ALA A 45 -1.93 2.35 -21.20
CA ALA A 45 -1.98 2.06 -22.63
C ALA A 45 -0.78 1.22 -23.12
N ASP A 46 0.36 1.30 -22.44
CA ASP A 46 1.55 0.49 -22.74
C ASP A 46 1.52 -0.88 -22.03
N MET A 47 0.52 -1.14 -21.18
CA MET A 47 0.45 -2.39 -20.43
C MET A 47 -0.04 -3.57 -21.26
N ASN A 48 0.66 -4.68 -21.11
CA ASN A 48 0.20 -5.97 -21.60
C ASN A 48 -1.03 -6.48 -20.82
N GLU A 49 -1.71 -7.47 -21.40
CA GLU A 49 -2.82 -8.18 -20.76
C GLU A 49 -2.37 -8.87 -19.48
N LYS A 50 -1.26 -9.63 -19.55
CA LYS A 50 -0.61 -10.27 -18.40
C LYS A 50 0.48 -9.36 -17.85
N LYS A 51 0.42 -9.09 -16.55
CA LYS A 51 1.33 -8.22 -15.83
C LYS A 51 1.28 -8.47 -14.33
N ASP A 52 2.42 -8.33 -13.70
CA ASP A 52 2.58 -8.38 -12.25
C ASP A 52 2.92 -7.00 -11.71
N PHE A 53 2.76 -6.82 -10.40
CA PHE A 53 3.06 -5.57 -9.72
C PHE A 53 3.94 -5.80 -8.50
N LEU A 54 4.92 -4.92 -8.30
CA LEU A 54 5.74 -4.83 -7.11
C LEU A 54 5.58 -3.43 -6.51
N LEU A 55 5.13 -3.34 -5.27
CA LEU A 55 5.20 -2.09 -4.51
C LEU A 55 6.47 -2.08 -3.67
N THR A 56 7.32 -1.07 -3.86
CA THR A 56 8.60 -0.96 -3.14
C THR A 56 8.40 -0.53 -1.68
N HIS A 57 7.48 0.39 -1.43
CA HIS A 57 7.07 0.87 -0.11
C HIS A 57 5.71 1.62 -0.15
N TYR A 58 5.13 1.89 1.02
CA TYR A 58 3.74 2.35 1.17
C TYR A 58 3.54 3.87 1.19
N HIS A 59 4.28 4.62 0.37
CA HIS A 59 3.93 6.00 0.12
C HIS A 59 3.00 6.10 -1.10
N ASP A 60 2.10 7.07 -1.07
CA ASP A 60 1.02 7.25 -2.04
C ASP A 60 1.52 7.58 -3.45
N ASP A 61 2.68 8.23 -3.54
CA ASP A 61 3.41 8.47 -4.78
C ASP A 61 4.01 7.20 -5.42
N HIS A 62 3.83 6.02 -4.81
CA HIS A 62 4.21 4.73 -5.39
C HIS A 62 3.02 3.85 -5.77
N PHE A 63 1.81 4.14 -5.30
CA PHE A 63 0.64 3.27 -5.55
C PHE A 63 -0.59 3.96 -6.15
N ASN A 64 -0.63 5.29 -6.21
CA ASN A 64 -1.81 6.03 -6.68
C ASN A 64 -2.30 5.63 -8.09
N GLY A 65 -1.38 5.28 -8.99
CA GLY A 65 -1.70 4.80 -10.34
C GLY A 65 -2.32 3.41 -10.36
N ALA A 66 -1.96 2.53 -9.42
CA ALA A 66 -2.62 1.22 -9.29
C ALA A 66 -4.10 1.38 -8.90
N ILE A 67 -4.39 2.27 -7.94
CA ILE A 67 -5.76 2.63 -7.54
C ILE A 67 -6.52 3.23 -8.72
N TYR A 68 -5.91 4.20 -9.43
CA TYR A 68 -6.50 4.82 -10.61
C TYR A 68 -6.86 3.77 -11.67
N MET A 69 -5.91 2.91 -12.06
CA MET A 69 -6.11 1.88 -13.08
C MET A 69 -7.29 0.96 -12.75
N ALA A 70 -7.38 0.51 -11.49
CA ALA A 70 -8.43 -0.39 -11.05
C ALA A 70 -9.81 0.30 -10.91
N ALA A 71 -9.84 1.63 -10.78
CA ALA A 71 -11.06 2.43 -10.78
C ALA A 71 -11.55 2.77 -12.20
N THR A 72 -10.65 2.99 -13.15
CA THR A 72 -10.99 3.53 -14.48
C THR A 72 -10.94 2.50 -15.61
N THR A 73 -10.36 1.32 -15.38
CA THR A 73 -10.17 0.32 -16.44
C THR A 73 -10.49 -1.11 -15.99
N THR A 74 -10.46 -2.05 -16.93
CA THR A 74 -10.56 -3.49 -16.69
C THR A 74 -9.22 -4.17 -16.43
N HIS A 75 -8.09 -3.47 -16.59
CA HIS A 75 -6.78 -4.03 -16.35
C HIS A 75 -6.59 -4.41 -14.88
N ARG A 76 -5.99 -5.57 -14.64
CA ARG A 76 -5.63 -6.07 -13.30
C ARG A 76 -4.22 -6.63 -13.31
N PHE A 77 -3.56 -6.56 -12.15
CA PHE A 77 -2.32 -7.28 -11.91
C PHE A 77 -2.61 -8.72 -11.50
N LYS A 78 -1.85 -9.68 -12.03
CA LYS A 78 -2.04 -11.10 -11.76
C LYS A 78 -1.41 -11.50 -10.43
N GLU A 79 -0.15 -11.13 -10.22
CA GLU A 79 0.54 -11.28 -8.95
C GLU A 79 0.91 -9.90 -8.41
N VAL A 80 0.67 -9.68 -7.12
CA VAL A 80 0.97 -8.43 -6.42
C VAL A 80 1.97 -8.72 -5.31
N TYR A 81 3.18 -8.19 -5.44
CA TYR A 81 4.29 -8.37 -4.54
C TYR A 81 4.44 -7.14 -3.66
N ILE A 82 4.36 -7.30 -2.34
CA ILE A 82 4.55 -6.20 -1.40
C ILE A 82 5.45 -6.64 -0.24
N SER A 83 6.11 -5.68 0.42
CA SER A 83 7.02 -5.97 1.54
C SER A 83 6.28 -6.65 2.70
N ASP A 84 6.89 -7.68 3.28
CA ASP A 84 6.33 -8.42 4.41
C ASP A 84 6.55 -7.71 5.76
N VAL A 85 5.84 -6.61 5.94
CA VAL A 85 5.76 -5.87 7.22
C VAL A 85 4.54 -6.25 8.05
N TRP A 86 3.64 -7.06 7.48
CA TRP A 86 2.36 -7.46 8.05
C TRP A 86 2.50 -8.68 8.96
N ASN A 87 3.31 -9.65 8.54
CA ASN A 87 3.52 -10.91 9.26
C ASN A 87 4.88 -10.90 9.99
N MET A 88 5.03 -9.99 10.95
CA MET A 88 6.21 -9.92 11.82
C MET A 88 5.85 -9.48 13.24
N PRO A 89 6.69 -9.77 14.26
CA PRO A 89 6.48 -9.28 15.62
C PRO A 89 6.33 -7.76 15.63
N GLY A 90 5.29 -7.25 16.28
CA GLY A 90 5.04 -5.81 16.37
C GLY A 90 4.68 -5.15 15.03
N SER A 91 4.16 -5.90 14.04
CA SER A 91 3.69 -5.34 12.76
C SER A 91 2.67 -4.21 12.94
N VAL A 92 1.87 -4.25 14.01
CA VAL A 92 0.92 -3.18 14.36
C VAL A 92 1.62 -1.82 14.47
N TYR A 93 2.85 -1.76 14.99
CA TYR A 93 3.58 -0.50 15.12
C TYR A 93 4.01 0.07 13.78
N VAL A 94 4.31 -0.78 12.79
CA VAL A 94 4.58 -0.29 11.43
C VAL A 94 3.31 0.30 10.84
N THR A 95 2.20 -0.44 10.90
CA THR A 95 0.92 0.00 10.36
C THR A 95 0.44 1.29 11.02
N LEU A 96 0.54 1.37 12.34
CA LEU A 96 0.22 2.57 13.12
C LEU A 96 1.05 3.76 12.66
N LEU A 97 2.38 3.61 12.53
CA LEU A 97 3.25 4.70 12.11
C LEU A 97 2.97 5.13 10.65
N THR A 98 2.61 4.19 9.79
CA THR A 98 2.19 4.49 8.41
C THR A 98 0.86 5.26 8.38
N LEU A 99 -0.11 4.89 9.21
CA LEU A 99 -1.36 5.63 9.34
C LEU A 99 -1.10 7.02 9.95
N LEU A 100 -0.32 7.14 11.02
CA LEU A 100 0.04 8.43 11.61
C LEU A 100 0.73 9.35 10.62
N ARG A 101 1.61 8.84 9.75
CA ARG A 101 2.18 9.63 8.65
C ARG A 101 1.07 10.27 7.83
N GLY A 102 0.07 9.51 7.41
CA GLY A 102 -1.06 10.03 6.63
C GLY A 102 -1.90 11.08 7.38
N ILE A 103 -1.97 11.01 8.71
CA ILE A 103 -2.56 12.07 9.55
C ILE A 103 -1.70 13.32 9.51
N PHE A 104 -0.41 13.21 9.81
CA PHE A 104 0.49 14.35 9.87
C PHE A 104 0.73 15.03 8.52
N THR A 105 0.65 14.28 7.42
CA THR A 105 0.72 14.85 6.06
C THR A 105 -0.63 15.34 5.54
N LYS A 106 -1.72 15.20 6.31
CA LYS A 106 -3.08 15.58 5.95
C LYS A 106 -3.59 14.95 4.64
N SER A 107 -3.10 13.76 4.30
CA SER A 107 -3.34 13.17 2.97
C SER A 107 -4.84 12.92 2.73
N VAL A 108 -5.56 12.43 3.74
CA VAL A 108 -6.99 12.08 3.58
C VAL A 108 -7.88 13.32 3.46
N ILE A 109 -7.53 14.41 4.16
CA ILE A 109 -8.27 15.69 4.10
C ILE A 109 -8.15 16.30 2.70
N LEU A 110 -7.00 16.14 2.06
CA LEU A 110 -6.76 16.58 0.68
C LEU A 110 -7.38 15.64 -0.36
N GLY A 111 -8.09 14.59 0.06
CA GLY A 111 -8.67 13.58 -0.81
C GLY A 111 -7.62 12.71 -1.49
N GLU A 112 -6.43 12.60 -0.90
CA GLU A 112 -5.38 11.71 -1.38
C GLU A 112 -5.68 10.28 -0.93
N ASN A 113 -5.29 9.31 -1.76
CA ASN A 113 -5.47 7.92 -1.41
C ASN A 113 -4.53 7.53 -0.26
N THR A 114 -5.02 6.65 0.58
CA THR A 114 -4.33 6.11 1.74
C THR A 114 -3.85 4.69 1.48
N ILE A 115 -3.05 4.17 2.41
CA ILE A 115 -2.74 2.73 2.42
C ILE A 115 -4.00 1.86 2.54
N ILE A 116 -5.07 2.35 3.20
CA ILE A 116 -6.35 1.62 3.29
C ILE A 116 -6.98 1.51 1.90
N ASP A 117 -6.96 2.59 1.12
CA ASP A 117 -7.49 2.59 -0.26
C ASP A 117 -6.67 1.70 -1.18
N PHE A 118 -5.34 1.72 -1.04
CA PHE A 118 -4.47 0.83 -1.78
C PHE A 118 -4.73 -0.64 -1.45
N LEU A 119 -4.79 -0.99 -0.16
CA LEU A 119 -5.02 -2.35 0.28
C LEU A 119 -6.39 -2.85 -0.13
N GLU A 120 -7.46 -2.07 0.08
CA GLU A 120 -8.78 -2.41 -0.45
C GLU A 120 -8.71 -2.70 -1.94
N ASN A 121 -8.02 -1.85 -2.71
CA ASN A 121 -7.89 -2.02 -4.15
C ASN A 121 -7.21 -3.33 -4.55
N ILE A 122 -6.04 -3.62 -3.98
CA ILE A 122 -5.31 -4.84 -4.32
C ILE A 122 -6.01 -6.10 -3.79
N CYS A 123 -6.74 -6.00 -2.67
CA CYS A 123 -7.41 -7.13 -2.05
C CYS A 123 -8.77 -7.46 -2.68
N THR A 124 -9.50 -6.47 -3.19
CA THR A 124 -10.84 -6.68 -3.76
C THR A 124 -10.83 -6.80 -5.28
N ARG A 125 -9.78 -6.32 -5.94
CA ARG A 125 -9.75 -6.22 -7.41
C ARG A 125 -8.50 -6.79 -8.06
N CYS A 126 -7.38 -6.93 -7.34
CA CYS A 126 -6.14 -7.44 -7.93
C CYS A 126 -5.96 -8.94 -7.67
N GLY A 127 -5.04 -9.57 -8.40
CA GLY A 127 -4.74 -10.98 -8.26
C GLY A 127 -4.01 -11.32 -6.96
N ARG A 128 -3.31 -12.45 -6.93
CA ARG A 128 -2.77 -13.00 -5.68
C ARG A 128 -1.73 -12.06 -5.05
N ILE A 129 -1.91 -11.76 -3.76
CA ILE A 129 -0.96 -10.97 -2.98
C ILE A 129 0.11 -11.88 -2.40
N HIS A 130 1.36 -11.43 -2.47
CA HIS A 130 2.53 -12.09 -1.91
C HIS A 130 3.24 -11.14 -0.98
N PHE A 131 3.37 -11.51 0.29
CA PHE A 131 4.26 -10.84 1.22
C PHE A 131 5.68 -11.38 1.03
N ILE A 132 6.60 -10.50 0.65
CA ILE A 132 7.97 -10.89 0.37
C ILE A 132 8.91 -10.32 1.44
N SER A 133 9.73 -11.20 2.00
CA SER A 133 10.80 -10.88 2.94
C SER A 133 12.16 -10.82 2.26
N ARG A 134 13.16 -10.25 2.93
CA ARG A 134 14.55 -10.29 2.46
C ARG A 134 14.99 -11.71 2.11
N GLY A 135 15.69 -11.85 0.99
CA GLY A 135 16.24 -13.13 0.53
C GLY A 135 15.24 -14.03 -0.20
N VAL A 136 13.95 -13.66 -0.23
CA VAL A 136 12.93 -14.40 -0.97
C VAL A 136 13.04 -14.08 -2.45
N ASN A 137 13.12 -15.13 -3.26
CA ASN A 137 13.02 -15.03 -4.71
C ASN A 137 11.55 -14.91 -5.12
N PHE A 138 11.25 -14.04 -6.09
CA PHE A 138 9.90 -13.79 -6.56
C PHE A 138 9.86 -13.61 -8.08
N HIS A 139 8.65 -13.50 -8.63
CA HIS A 139 8.42 -13.32 -10.07
C HIS A 139 9.19 -14.37 -10.89
N ASN A 140 8.81 -15.64 -10.67
CA ASN A 140 9.43 -16.84 -11.27
C ASN A 140 10.93 -16.98 -11.00
N GLY A 141 11.41 -16.44 -9.87
CA GLY A 141 12.81 -16.58 -9.45
C GLY A 141 13.78 -15.64 -10.15
N GLN A 142 13.28 -14.66 -10.93
CA GLN A 142 14.11 -13.67 -11.60
C GLN A 142 14.76 -12.67 -10.64
N TYR A 143 14.04 -12.35 -9.56
CA TYR A 143 14.45 -11.29 -8.64
C TYR A 143 14.49 -11.81 -7.21
N ILE A 144 15.40 -11.24 -6.42
CA ILE A 144 15.53 -11.46 -4.98
C ILE A 144 15.21 -10.16 -4.24
N ALA A 145 14.40 -10.27 -3.19
CA ALA A 145 14.07 -9.14 -2.35
C ALA A 145 15.24 -8.77 -1.42
N LEU A 146 15.58 -7.48 -1.38
CA LEU A 146 16.65 -6.93 -0.53
C LEU A 146 16.12 -5.99 0.56
N TRP A 147 14.85 -6.10 0.94
CA TRP A 147 14.27 -5.32 2.05
C TRP A 147 15.02 -5.55 3.38
N PRO A 148 14.88 -4.65 4.35
CA PRO A 148 15.47 -4.84 5.67
C PRO A 148 14.97 -6.11 6.38
N GLU A 149 15.79 -6.67 7.26
CA GLU A 149 15.40 -7.79 8.12
C GLU A 149 14.17 -7.45 8.97
N LYS A 150 13.18 -8.36 9.04
CA LYS A 150 11.97 -8.18 9.87
C LYS A 150 12.28 -7.78 11.31
N ASN A 151 13.24 -8.46 11.94
CA ASN A 151 13.64 -8.16 13.32
C ASN A 151 14.24 -6.76 13.48
N TYR A 152 14.92 -6.24 12.43
CA TYR A 152 15.41 -4.86 12.45
C TYR A 152 14.25 -3.88 12.34
N VAL A 153 13.31 -4.10 11.42
CA VAL A 153 12.13 -3.24 11.24
C VAL A 153 11.26 -3.23 12.50
N ALA A 154 10.93 -4.41 13.05
CA ALA A 154 10.14 -4.57 14.27
C ALA A 154 10.71 -3.75 15.44
N ARG A 155 12.01 -3.91 15.75
CA ARG A 155 12.67 -3.15 16.81
C ARG A 155 12.67 -1.65 16.54
N LYS A 156 12.84 -1.23 15.29
CA LYS A 156 12.85 0.19 14.93
C LYS A 156 11.46 0.80 15.07
N ALA A 157 10.42 0.10 14.59
CA ALA A 157 9.03 0.53 14.71
C ALA A 157 8.58 0.64 16.17
N GLN A 158 8.87 -0.38 16.98
CA GLN A 158 8.58 -0.36 18.42
C GLN A 158 9.25 0.83 19.11
N ARG A 159 10.55 1.07 18.88
CA ARG A 159 11.27 2.21 19.49
C ARG A 159 10.69 3.57 19.06
N MET A 160 10.24 3.69 17.81
CA MET A 160 9.60 4.92 17.33
C MET A 160 8.24 5.12 18.00
N PHE A 161 7.44 4.05 18.12
CA PHE A 161 6.16 4.09 18.83
C PHE A 161 6.31 4.43 20.31
N GLU A 162 7.25 3.81 21.01
CA GLU A 162 7.54 4.10 22.43
C GLU A 162 7.89 5.57 22.65
N LYS A 163 8.69 6.16 21.76
CA LYS A 163 9.01 7.60 21.81
C LYS A 163 7.78 8.47 21.56
N LEU A 164 7.01 8.15 20.52
CA LEU A 164 5.79 8.87 20.22
C LEU A 164 4.81 8.82 21.40
N GLN A 165 4.63 7.66 22.01
CA GLN A 165 3.73 7.48 23.14
C GLN A 165 4.09 8.38 24.34
N VAL A 166 5.38 8.63 24.57
CA VAL A 166 5.84 9.57 25.60
C VAL A 166 5.54 11.02 25.21
N GLU A 167 5.69 11.37 23.93
CA GLU A 167 5.50 12.73 23.42
C GLU A 167 4.03 13.15 23.29
N VAL A 168 3.19 12.28 22.71
CA VAL A 168 1.78 12.59 22.43
C VAL A 168 0.82 12.02 23.46
N GLY A 169 1.26 11.13 24.35
CA GLY A 169 0.41 10.47 25.33
C GLY A 169 -0.31 9.24 24.77
N LYS A 170 -0.36 8.18 25.57
CA LYS A 170 -0.93 6.88 25.17
C LYS A 170 -2.39 6.97 24.70
N SER A 171 -3.24 7.68 25.43
CA SER A 171 -4.67 7.82 25.10
C SER A 171 -4.92 8.39 23.70
N ASN A 172 -4.02 9.24 23.22
CA ASN A 172 -4.14 9.88 21.91
C ASN A 172 -3.78 8.91 20.77
N LEU A 173 -3.10 7.79 21.08
CA LEU A 173 -2.71 6.77 20.11
C LEU A 173 -3.64 5.54 20.13
N GLU A 174 -4.50 5.38 21.14
CA GLU A 174 -5.32 4.18 21.32
C GLU A 174 -6.24 3.92 20.11
N GLU A 175 -6.85 4.97 19.57
CA GLU A 175 -7.78 4.83 18.46
C GLU A 175 -7.05 4.48 17.15
N ILE A 176 -5.89 5.09 16.89
CA ILE A 176 -5.10 4.74 15.70
C ILE A 176 -4.47 3.36 15.81
N GLU A 177 -4.11 2.92 17.02
CA GLU A 177 -3.64 1.57 17.31
C GLU A 177 -4.75 0.54 17.07
N ARG A 178 -5.99 0.84 17.46
CA ARG A 178 -7.16 -0.01 17.18
C ARG A 178 -7.39 -0.18 15.67
N ILE A 179 -7.31 0.91 14.90
CA ILE A 179 -7.42 0.88 13.44
C ILE A 179 -6.27 0.06 12.82
N ALA A 180 -5.03 0.25 13.30
CA ALA A 180 -3.86 -0.46 12.82
C ALA A 180 -3.95 -1.98 13.06
N ASN A 181 -4.43 -2.40 14.24
CA ASN A 181 -4.63 -3.83 14.56
C ASN A 181 -5.64 -4.46 13.59
N ARG A 182 -6.81 -3.84 13.42
CA ARG A 182 -7.83 -4.34 12.50
C ARG A 182 -7.36 -4.38 11.05
N LEU A 183 -6.61 -3.37 10.61
CA LEU A 183 -6.03 -3.37 9.26
C LEU A 183 -5.05 -4.54 9.07
N ASN A 184 -4.21 -4.83 10.07
CA ASN A 184 -3.31 -5.98 10.01
C ASN A 184 -4.06 -7.32 9.94
N GLU A 185 -5.08 -7.49 10.77
CA GLU A 185 -5.91 -8.70 10.77
C GLU A 185 -6.52 -8.94 9.37
N ILE A 186 -7.13 -7.91 8.78
CA ILE A 186 -7.72 -7.99 7.44
C ILE A 186 -6.67 -8.39 6.40
N VAL A 187 -5.52 -7.70 6.38
CA VAL A 187 -4.47 -7.93 5.38
C VAL A 187 -3.85 -9.33 5.51
N ILE A 188 -3.64 -9.81 6.74
CA ILE A 188 -3.12 -11.17 6.99
C ILE A 188 -4.15 -12.23 6.58
N ASP A 189 -5.42 -12.04 6.95
CA ASP A 189 -6.51 -12.95 6.57
C ASP A 189 -6.61 -13.07 5.05
N LEU A 190 -6.54 -11.95 4.34
CA LEU A 190 -6.61 -11.89 2.88
C LEU A 190 -5.47 -12.63 2.18
N ALA A 191 -4.25 -12.52 2.69
CA ALA A 191 -3.11 -13.24 2.12
C ALA A 191 -3.18 -14.76 2.36
N ASN A 192 -3.89 -15.18 3.41
CA ASN A 192 -4.06 -16.59 3.77
C ASN A 192 -5.33 -17.22 3.14
N ASP A 193 -6.28 -16.40 2.70
CA ASP A 193 -7.52 -16.85 2.07
C ASP A 193 -7.24 -17.39 0.66
N ASN A 194 -6.98 -18.70 0.58
CA ASN A 194 -6.77 -19.41 -0.68
C ASN A 194 -8.08 -19.80 -1.39
N ASP A 195 -9.24 -19.65 -0.72
CA ASP A 195 -10.49 -20.28 -1.14
C ASP A 195 -11.58 -19.28 -1.56
N GLY A 196 -11.28 -17.97 -1.55
CA GLY A 196 -12.21 -16.95 -2.05
C GLY A 196 -13.53 -16.93 -1.29
N ILE A 197 -13.52 -17.32 -0.01
CA ILE A 197 -14.68 -17.14 0.87
C ILE A 197 -14.77 -15.63 1.08
N SER A 198 -15.69 -15.02 0.34
CA SER A 198 -16.06 -13.61 0.39
C SER A 198 -16.47 -13.22 1.82
N LYS A 199 -15.49 -13.01 2.70
CA LYS A 199 -15.65 -12.06 3.80
C LYS A 199 -15.91 -10.73 3.11
N ASN A 200 -16.85 -9.97 3.67
CA ASN A 200 -17.21 -8.67 3.13
C ASN A 200 -16.09 -7.64 3.43
N TYR A 201 -14.91 -7.86 2.84
CA TYR A 201 -13.72 -7.04 3.03
C TYR A 201 -13.97 -5.61 2.56
N GLU A 202 -14.78 -5.43 1.50
CA GLU A 202 -15.24 -4.09 1.08
C GLU A 202 -15.95 -3.35 2.23
N VAL A 203 -16.86 -4.00 2.97
CA VAL A 203 -17.48 -3.36 4.15
C VAL A 203 -16.46 -3.08 5.25
N GLN A 204 -15.56 -4.02 5.55
CA GLN A 204 -14.56 -3.83 6.60
C GLN A 204 -13.56 -2.70 6.28
N PHE A 205 -13.09 -2.59 5.02
CA PHE A 205 -12.25 -1.49 4.57
C PHE A 205 -13.01 -0.16 4.61
N ASN A 206 -14.28 -0.15 4.20
CA ASN A 206 -15.13 1.05 4.29
C ASN A 206 -15.34 1.53 5.74
N GLU A 207 -15.52 0.62 6.69
CA GLU A 207 -15.61 0.95 8.11
C GLU A 207 -14.29 1.54 8.63
N LEU A 208 -13.15 0.88 8.34
CA LEU A 208 -11.84 1.37 8.72
C LEU A 208 -11.54 2.76 8.16
N ARG A 209 -11.88 3.00 6.90
CA ARG A 209 -11.73 4.31 6.26
C ARG A 209 -12.53 5.38 7.00
N LYS A 210 -13.77 5.10 7.40
CA LYS A 210 -14.61 6.03 8.17
C LYS A 210 -14.04 6.34 9.55
N GLU A 211 -13.54 5.32 10.24
CA GLU A 211 -12.89 5.48 11.56
C GLU A 211 -11.61 6.32 11.43
N TYR A 212 -10.76 5.99 10.45
CA TYR A 212 -9.54 6.73 10.20
C TYR A 212 -9.79 8.20 9.83
N LEU A 213 -10.81 8.47 9.01
CA LEU A 213 -11.28 9.82 8.71
C LEU A 213 -11.79 10.57 9.96
N ALA A 214 -12.44 9.87 10.89
CA ALA A 214 -12.94 10.50 12.12
C ALA A 214 -11.79 10.94 13.03
N VAL A 215 -10.74 10.13 13.17
CA VAL A 215 -9.53 10.47 13.94
C VAL A 215 -8.88 11.74 13.39
N GLN A 216 -8.72 11.84 12.06
CA GLN A 216 -8.08 13.01 11.45
C GLN A 216 -8.84 14.32 11.69
N LYS A 217 -10.17 14.28 11.75
CA LYS A 217 -11.01 15.47 11.98
C LYS A 217 -10.99 15.96 13.42
N ILE A 218 -10.61 15.10 14.37
CA ILE A 218 -10.52 15.47 15.80
C ILE A 218 -9.26 16.30 16.05
N GLU A 219 -8.15 16.00 15.37
CA GLU A 219 -6.87 16.71 15.46
C GLU A 219 -6.87 18.13 14.84
N GLU A 220 -7.99 18.58 14.26
CA GLU A 220 -8.17 19.95 13.76
C GLU A 220 -8.78 20.93 14.78
N LYS A 221 -9.23 20.43 15.95
CA LYS A 221 -9.82 21.23 17.03
C LYS A 221 -8.84 21.50 18.16
#